data_AF-A0A935PJG5-F1
#
_entry.id   AF-A0A935PJG5-F1
#
_cell.length_a   1.000
_cell.length_b   1.000
_cell.length_c   1.000
_cell.angle_alpha   90.00
_cell.angle_beta   90.00
_cell.angle_gamma   90.00
#
_symmetry.space_group_name_H-M   'P 1'
#
loop_
_entity.id
_entity.type
_entity.pdbx_description
1 polymer ?
#
loop_
_entity_poly.entity_id
_entity_poly.type
_entity_poly.pdbx_seq_one_letter_code
_entity_poly.pdbx_strand_id
1 'polypeptide(L)'
;MPSSAGLWAAAYAEGLLDAADAVHGFWSRLDRSPLGSAAGYGVPLPLVREASAKALGFGGVDQVVTSVQGSRGMLEAAALFWCGEAAHHLAKLSADVILFSADEFGWLTLPTELSTGSSIMPQKRNPDLFELTRARAASLEGDLATVLALKGRLAGGYHRDFQFLKAPLFRGLDRTSEMLAMLITAIPRLGVNADRGRAALSGEVLATDEVMRRVREGQTFRKAYRDVAAEVKRGIAMPPISSAALIAARQSTGGIGNLPIAALRKRLRASRRWQVTEHRRYARALAALTARRGR
;
A
#
# COMPACT_ATOMS: atom_id res chain seq x y z
N MET A 1 -4.74 -16.95 -18.72
CA MET A 1 -5.49 -15.77 -19.18
C MET A 1 -4.55 -14.61 -19.41
N PRO A 2 -4.62 -13.93 -20.57
CA PRO A 2 -3.81 -12.76 -20.86
C PRO A 2 -4.03 -11.60 -19.89
N SER A 3 -2.96 -10.86 -19.61
CA SER A 3 -2.95 -9.63 -18.80
C SER A 3 -2.03 -8.58 -19.45
N SER A 4 -1.79 -7.45 -18.79
CA SER A 4 -0.87 -6.41 -19.25
C SER A 4 -0.12 -5.76 -18.09
N ALA A 5 1.06 -5.19 -18.38
CA ALA A 5 1.81 -4.39 -17.42
C ALA A 5 1.00 -3.20 -16.89
N GLY A 6 0.14 -2.61 -17.73
CA GLY A 6 -0.74 -1.52 -17.33
C GLY A 6 -1.80 -1.95 -16.31
N LEU A 7 -2.40 -3.12 -16.48
CA LEU A 7 -3.36 -3.67 -15.51
C LEU A 7 -2.67 -4.03 -14.20
N TRP A 8 -1.51 -4.69 -14.27
CA TRP A 8 -0.68 -5.01 -13.10
C TRP A 8 -0.32 -3.75 -12.29
N ALA A 9 0.21 -2.72 -12.96
CA ALA A 9 0.57 -1.47 -12.30
C ALA A 9 -0.64 -0.72 -11.72
N ALA A 10 -1.78 -0.74 -12.43
CA ALA A 10 -3.02 -0.12 -11.96
C ALA A 10 -3.55 -0.79 -10.68
N ALA A 11 -3.45 -2.12 -10.56
CA ALA A 11 -3.83 -2.85 -9.36
C ALA A 11 -3.00 -2.44 -8.13
N TYR A 12 -1.68 -2.26 -8.29
CA TYR A 12 -0.83 -1.75 -7.21
C TYR A 12 -1.12 -0.29 -6.87
N ALA A 13 -1.39 0.54 -7.87
CA ALA A 13 -1.79 1.93 -7.63
C ALA A 13 -3.11 2.02 -6.84
N GLU A 14 -4.07 1.15 -7.14
CA GLU A 14 -5.32 1.05 -6.39
C GLU A 14 -5.10 0.57 -4.95
N GLY A 15 -4.32 -0.50 -4.73
CA GLY A 15 -4.01 -0.98 -3.38
C GLY A 15 -3.27 0.05 -2.51
N LEU A 16 -2.33 0.81 -3.09
CA LEU A 16 -1.67 1.91 -2.38
C LEU A 16 -2.61 3.08 -2.06
N LEU A 17 -3.63 3.32 -2.89
CA LEU A 17 -4.68 4.28 -2.58
C LEU A 17 -5.59 3.78 -1.46
N ASP A 18 -5.92 2.48 -1.44
CA ASP A 18 -6.67 1.88 -0.34
C ASP A 18 -5.91 2.01 0.98
N ALA A 19 -4.61 1.72 0.98
CA ALA A 19 -3.74 1.94 2.15
C ALA A 19 -3.71 3.43 2.55
N ALA A 20 -3.62 4.36 1.61
CA ALA A 20 -3.67 5.79 1.92
C ALA A 20 -5.02 6.22 2.53
N ASP A 21 -6.13 5.72 2.00
CA ASP A 21 -7.48 6.03 2.49
C ASP A 21 -7.75 5.41 3.88
N ALA A 22 -7.10 4.29 4.21
CA ALA A 22 -7.27 3.59 5.50
C ALA A 22 -6.91 4.47 6.72
N VAL A 23 -6.11 5.52 6.56
CA VAL A 23 -5.80 6.48 7.63
C VAL A 23 -7.06 7.11 8.23
N HIS A 24 -8.10 7.31 7.42
CA HIS A 24 -9.36 7.88 7.85
C HIS A 24 -10.07 7.03 8.92
N GLY A 25 -9.86 5.70 8.93
CA GLY A 25 -10.46 4.78 9.88
C GLY A 25 -9.99 4.97 11.34
N PHE A 26 -8.89 5.70 11.56
CA PHE A 26 -8.39 5.99 12.91
C PHE A 26 -8.00 7.44 13.14
N TRP A 27 -8.06 8.30 12.12
CA TRP A 27 -7.73 9.71 12.24
C TRP A 27 -8.50 10.44 13.33
N SER A 28 -9.82 10.25 13.42
CA SER A 28 -10.66 10.94 14.43
C SER A 28 -10.32 10.58 15.88
N ARG A 29 -9.56 9.49 16.10
CA ARG A 29 -9.03 9.09 17.41
C ARG A 29 -7.64 9.65 17.64
N LEU A 30 -6.78 9.64 16.62
CA LEU A 30 -5.47 10.31 16.65
C LEU A 30 -5.59 11.81 16.87
N ASP A 31 -6.63 12.42 16.30
CA ASP A 31 -6.90 13.85 16.29
C ASP A 31 -7.60 14.35 17.57
N ARG A 32 -7.32 13.72 18.70
CA ARG A 32 -7.86 14.09 20.02
C ARG A 32 -6.72 14.50 20.94
N SER A 33 -6.92 15.63 21.61
CA SER A 33 -5.96 16.15 22.56
C SER A 33 -6.02 15.38 23.89
N PRO A 34 -4.88 14.81 24.35
CA PRO A 34 -4.78 14.23 25.68
C PRO A 34 -4.51 15.28 26.76
N LEU A 35 -4.21 16.53 26.38
CA LEU A 35 -3.76 17.58 27.30
C LEU A 35 -4.86 17.96 28.31
N GLY A 36 -4.44 18.20 29.55
CA GLY A 36 -5.34 18.50 30.67
C GLY A 36 -5.95 17.28 31.36
N SER A 37 -5.61 16.05 30.94
CA SER A 37 -5.93 14.83 31.70
C SER A 37 -5.04 14.61 32.93
N ALA A 38 -3.91 15.32 33.02
CA ALA A 38 -2.87 15.17 34.04
C ALA A 38 -2.44 13.70 34.24
N ALA A 39 -2.46 13.19 35.47
CA ALA A 39 -2.16 11.79 35.79
C ALA A 39 -3.29 10.81 35.36
N GLY A 40 -4.32 11.30 34.69
CA GLY A 40 -5.50 10.54 34.27
C GLY A 40 -6.76 10.89 35.05
N TYR A 41 -6.66 11.79 36.01
CA TYR A 41 -7.75 12.15 36.92
C TYR A 41 -8.20 13.60 36.74
N GLY A 42 -7.71 14.28 35.69
CA GLY A 42 -7.95 15.71 35.52
C GLY A 42 -7.13 16.53 36.51
N VAL A 43 -7.51 17.80 36.66
CA VAL A 43 -6.75 18.79 37.43
C VAL A 43 -7.75 19.58 38.26
N PRO A 44 -7.49 19.86 39.56
CA PRO A 44 -8.39 20.64 40.42
C PRO A 44 -8.25 22.14 40.15
N LEU A 45 -8.34 22.52 38.87
CA LEU A 45 -8.26 23.89 38.37
C LEU A 45 -9.36 24.07 37.32
N PRO A 46 -9.91 25.28 37.14
CA PRO A 46 -10.94 25.57 36.14
C PRO A 46 -10.33 25.61 34.72
N LEU A 47 -9.82 24.47 34.26
CA LEU A 47 -9.19 24.32 32.94
C LEU A 47 -10.21 24.03 31.86
N VAL A 48 -10.10 24.75 30.75
CA VAL A 48 -10.87 24.51 29.53
C VAL A 48 -10.00 23.71 28.56
N ARG A 49 -10.13 22.38 28.56
CA ARG A 49 -9.29 21.46 27.74
C ARG A 49 -9.48 21.72 26.24
N GLU A 50 -10.71 22.05 25.85
CA GLU A 50 -11.11 22.39 24.48
C GLU A 50 -10.34 23.61 23.95
N ALA A 51 -10.07 24.59 24.81
CA ALA A 51 -9.29 25.77 24.43
C ALA A 51 -7.85 25.37 24.05
N SER A 52 -7.24 24.46 24.82
CA SER A 52 -5.90 23.93 24.54
C SER A 52 -5.89 23.04 23.29
N ALA A 53 -6.89 22.16 23.13
CA ALA A 53 -7.04 21.32 21.94
C ALA A 53 -7.16 22.17 20.67
N LYS A 54 -8.02 23.19 20.69
CA LYS A 54 -8.20 24.15 19.58
C LYS A 54 -6.90 24.90 19.29
N ALA A 55 -6.20 25.37 20.32
CA ALA A 55 -4.95 26.10 20.16
C ALA A 55 -3.84 25.24 19.52
N LEU A 56 -3.81 23.94 19.81
CA LEU A 56 -2.88 22.97 19.23
C LEU A 56 -3.34 22.39 17.88
N GLY A 57 -4.55 22.74 17.42
CA GLY A 57 -5.08 22.31 16.13
C GLY A 57 -5.67 20.89 16.12
N PHE A 58 -5.99 20.33 17.28
CA PHE A 58 -6.74 19.08 17.41
C PHE A 58 -8.22 19.26 17.04
N GLY A 59 -8.84 18.21 16.53
CA GLY A 59 -10.27 18.14 16.24
C GLY A 59 -11.15 18.07 17.49
N GLY A 60 -10.58 17.69 18.64
CA GLY A 60 -11.30 17.66 19.92
C GLY A 60 -10.44 17.18 21.08
N VAL A 61 -11.08 16.77 22.16
CA VAL A 61 -10.45 16.18 23.35
C VAL A 61 -10.89 14.73 23.53
N ASP A 62 -10.06 13.94 24.20
CA ASP A 62 -10.55 12.72 24.84
C ASP A 62 -11.59 13.09 25.90
N GLN A 63 -12.78 12.50 25.80
CA GLN A 63 -13.93 12.90 26.62
C GLN A 63 -13.73 12.56 28.10
N VAL A 64 -13.14 11.40 28.39
CA VAL A 64 -12.90 10.93 29.75
C VAL A 64 -11.39 11.01 30.04
N VAL A 65 -11.00 11.72 31.09
CA VAL A 65 -9.57 11.95 31.39
C VAL A 65 -8.79 10.67 31.64
N THR A 66 -9.40 9.64 32.24
CA THR A 66 -8.76 8.34 32.50
C THR A 66 -8.56 7.51 31.22
N SER A 67 -9.33 7.78 30.15
CA SER A 67 -9.18 7.05 28.89
C SER A 67 -7.88 7.41 28.16
N VAL A 68 -7.26 8.55 28.48
CA VAL A 68 -5.98 8.98 27.87
C VAL A 68 -4.85 8.00 28.20
N GLN A 69 -4.78 7.52 29.44
CA GLN A 69 -3.78 6.55 29.86
C GLN A 69 -4.17 5.15 29.37
N GLY A 70 -5.47 4.81 29.46
CA GLY A 70 -5.98 3.52 29.00
C GLY A 70 -5.90 3.29 27.50
N SER A 71 -5.80 4.34 26.69
CA SER A 71 -5.67 4.25 25.23
C SER A 71 -4.22 4.10 24.75
N ARG A 72 -3.22 4.18 25.64
CA ARG A 72 -1.81 4.04 25.25
C ARG A 72 -1.53 2.68 24.62
N GLY A 73 -0.79 2.70 23.52
CA GLY A 73 -0.55 1.52 22.68
C GLY A 73 -1.65 1.25 21.66
N MET A 74 -2.88 1.78 21.83
CA MET A 74 -3.93 1.63 20.84
C MET A 74 -3.61 2.39 19.55
N LEU A 75 -3.19 3.65 19.67
CA LEU A 75 -2.91 4.51 18.53
C LEU A 75 -1.59 4.12 17.85
N GLU A 76 -0.60 3.72 18.63
CA GLU A 76 0.67 3.16 18.13
C GLU A 76 0.43 1.87 17.35
N ALA A 77 -0.41 0.96 17.87
CA ALA A 77 -0.79 -0.25 17.15
C ALA A 77 -1.55 0.06 15.86
N ALA A 78 -2.48 1.02 15.88
CA ALA A 78 -3.23 1.42 14.70
C ALA A 78 -2.30 2.01 13.61
N ALA A 79 -1.35 2.86 14.00
CA ALA A 79 -0.36 3.43 13.09
C ALA A 79 0.57 2.35 12.50
N LEU A 80 1.04 1.41 13.33
CA LEU A 80 1.88 0.30 12.87
C LEU A 80 1.12 -0.68 11.98
N PHE A 81 -0.14 -0.95 12.28
CA PHE A 81 -1.01 -1.75 11.42
C PHE A 81 -1.17 -1.09 10.05
N TRP A 82 -1.46 0.22 10.01
CA TRP A 82 -1.52 1.00 8.78
C TRP A 82 -0.20 0.95 7.98
N CYS A 83 0.95 1.06 8.68
CA CYS A 83 2.27 0.88 8.07
C CYS A 83 2.43 -0.53 7.47
N GLY A 84 1.99 -1.56 8.18
CA GLY A 84 2.02 -2.95 7.74
C GLY A 84 1.21 -3.19 6.46
N GLU A 85 -0.03 -2.70 6.42
CA GLU A 85 -0.89 -2.78 5.23
C GLU A 85 -0.22 -2.12 4.01
N ALA A 86 0.30 -0.91 4.17
CA ALA A 86 1.05 -0.24 3.12
C ALA A 86 2.26 -1.07 2.68
N ALA A 87 3.04 -1.57 3.64
CA ALA A 87 4.24 -2.36 3.38
C ALA A 87 3.94 -3.71 2.69
N HIS A 88 2.80 -4.35 2.96
CA HIS A 88 2.39 -5.57 2.26
C HIS A 88 2.18 -5.33 0.76
N HIS A 89 1.59 -4.20 0.37
CA HIS A 89 1.50 -3.81 -1.04
C HIS A 89 2.88 -3.60 -1.66
N LEU A 90 3.79 -2.91 -0.94
CA LEU A 90 5.16 -2.68 -1.41
C LEU A 90 5.97 -3.99 -1.52
N ALA A 91 5.76 -4.93 -0.60
CA ALA A 91 6.41 -6.23 -0.60
C ALA A 91 5.94 -7.12 -1.75
N LYS A 92 4.63 -7.14 -2.04
CA LYS A 92 4.07 -7.86 -3.19
C LYS A 92 4.58 -7.27 -4.51
N LEU A 93 4.56 -5.93 -4.64
CA LEU A 93 5.14 -5.24 -5.79
C LEU A 93 6.60 -5.61 -5.98
N SER A 94 7.37 -5.61 -4.89
CA SER A 94 8.78 -5.98 -4.92
C SER A 94 9.00 -7.44 -5.33
N ALA A 95 8.17 -8.37 -4.84
CA ALA A 95 8.22 -9.78 -5.22
C ALA A 95 7.94 -9.98 -6.71
N ASP A 96 6.91 -9.28 -7.24
CA ASP A 96 6.61 -9.30 -8.67
C ASP A 96 7.76 -8.72 -9.49
N VAL A 97 8.37 -7.61 -9.06
CA VAL A 97 9.50 -7.03 -9.78
C VAL A 97 10.69 -7.98 -9.81
N ILE A 98 11.03 -8.61 -8.69
CA ILE A 98 12.09 -9.62 -8.63
C ILE A 98 11.79 -10.76 -9.59
N LEU A 99 10.57 -11.32 -9.54
CA LEU A 99 10.19 -12.45 -10.38
C LEU A 99 10.14 -12.10 -11.87
N PHE A 100 9.51 -10.98 -12.23
CA PHE A 100 9.29 -10.59 -13.62
C PHE A 100 10.56 -10.05 -14.29
N SER A 101 11.58 -9.67 -13.51
CA SER A 101 12.89 -9.28 -14.03
C SER A 101 13.91 -10.43 -14.08
N ALA A 102 13.59 -11.60 -13.51
CA ALA A 102 14.43 -12.79 -13.64
C ALA A 102 14.55 -13.24 -15.10
N ASP A 103 15.69 -13.82 -15.48
CA ASP A 103 16.03 -14.15 -16.87
C ASP A 103 15.03 -15.13 -17.51
N GLU A 104 14.42 -16.00 -16.71
CA GLU A 104 13.39 -16.97 -17.13
C GLU A 104 12.12 -16.27 -17.63
N PHE A 105 11.80 -15.09 -17.09
CA PHE A 105 10.61 -14.31 -17.47
C PHE A 105 11.01 -13.10 -18.33
N GLY A 106 11.79 -12.18 -17.77
CA GLY A 106 12.30 -10.98 -18.44
C GLY A 106 11.21 -10.04 -18.96
N TRP A 107 10.03 -10.02 -18.33
CA TRP A 107 8.94 -9.10 -18.68
C TRP A 107 9.21 -7.68 -18.21
N LEU A 108 9.89 -7.54 -17.06
CA LEU A 108 10.41 -6.27 -16.58
C LEU A 108 11.92 -6.21 -16.77
N THR A 109 12.43 -5.01 -17.03
CA THR A 109 13.86 -4.76 -17.14
C THR A 109 14.29 -3.87 -16.00
N LEU A 110 15.23 -4.36 -15.20
CA LEU A 110 15.81 -3.59 -14.10
C LEU A 110 17.02 -2.79 -14.62
N PRO A 111 16.99 -1.44 -14.55
CA PRO A 111 18.15 -0.62 -14.89
C PRO A 111 19.38 -0.99 -14.07
N THR A 112 20.57 -0.75 -14.64
CA THR A 112 21.83 -1.08 -13.97
C THR A 112 22.01 -0.24 -12.69
N GLU A 113 21.47 0.98 -12.67
CA GLU A 113 21.51 1.88 -11.51
C GLU A 113 20.60 1.43 -10.36
N LEU A 114 19.68 0.50 -10.62
CA LEU A 114 18.76 -0.07 -9.63
C LEU A 114 19.12 -1.52 -9.26
N SER A 115 20.25 -2.03 -9.76
CA SER A 115 20.75 -3.36 -9.45
C SER A 115 22.19 -3.32 -9.01
N THR A 116 22.61 -4.34 -8.28
CA THR A 116 24.05 -4.59 -8.05
C THR A 116 24.54 -5.70 -8.96
N GLY A 117 25.84 -5.66 -9.26
CA GLY A 117 26.51 -6.72 -9.99
C GLY A 117 27.07 -7.81 -9.08
N SER A 118 27.65 -8.84 -9.69
CA SER A 118 28.57 -9.74 -9.00
C SER A 118 29.98 -9.52 -9.52
N SER A 119 30.97 -9.62 -8.64
CA SER A 119 32.39 -9.50 -9.03
C SER A 119 32.86 -10.64 -9.93
N ILE A 120 32.22 -11.82 -9.87
CA ILE A 120 32.57 -13.01 -10.67
C ILE A 120 31.60 -13.25 -11.84
N MET A 121 30.36 -12.74 -11.76
CA MET A 121 29.35 -12.90 -12.81
C MET A 121 28.97 -11.53 -13.41
N PRO A 122 29.60 -11.12 -14.54
CA PRO A 122 29.40 -9.78 -15.11
C PRO A 122 27.99 -9.52 -15.64
N GLN A 123 27.26 -10.58 -16.00
CA GLN A 123 25.86 -10.51 -16.45
C GLN A 123 24.85 -10.42 -15.30
N LYS A 124 25.24 -10.79 -14.06
CA LYS A 124 24.29 -10.89 -12.95
C LYS A 124 23.86 -9.50 -12.48
N ARG A 125 22.56 -9.29 -12.39
CA ARG A 125 21.92 -8.08 -11.85
C ARG A 125 21.03 -8.47 -10.68
N ASN A 126 21.38 -8.03 -9.47
CA ASN A 126 20.62 -8.36 -8.27
C ASN A 126 19.60 -7.24 -7.96
N PRO A 127 18.32 -7.56 -7.75
CA PRO A 127 17.26 -6.60 -7.41
C PRO A 127 17.25 -6.22 -5.92
N ASP A 128 18.42 -5.92 -5.34
CA ASP A 128 18.62 -5.76 -3.88
C ASP A 128 17.63 -4.80 -3.23
N LEU A 129 17.31 -3.68 -3.89
CA LEU A 129 16.33 -2.70 -3.39
C LEU A 129 14.97 -3.35 -3.10
N PHE A 130 14.50 -4.20 -4.00
CA PHE A 130 13.22 -4.89 -3.89
C PHE A 130 13.30 -6.02 -2.85
N GLU A 131 14.43 -6.73 -2.78
CA GLU A 131 14.66 -7.76 -1.76
C GLU A 131 14.65 -7.16 -0.35
N LEU A 132 15.38 -6.06 -0.15
CA LEU A 132 15.43 -5.34 1.12
C LEU A 132 14.08 -4.70 1.47
N THR A 133 13.31 -4.25 0.48
CA THR A 133 11.95 -3.74 0.71
C THR A 133 11.05 -4.83 1.29
N ARG A 134 11.09 -6.05 0.72
CA ARG A 134 10.35 -7.20 1.25
C ARG A 134 10.78 -7.58 2.67
N ALA A 135 12.09 -7.58 2.95
CA ALA A 135 12.60 -7.86 4.30
C ALA A 135 12.19 -6.81 5.34
N ARG A 136 12.22 -5.52 4.97
CA ARG A 136 11.75 -4.42 5.82
C ARG A 136 10.26 -4.52 6.10
N ALA A 137 9.45 -4.86 5.09
CA ALA A 137 8.02 -5.06 5.26
C ALA A 137 7.70 -6.14 6.30
N ALA A 138 8.36 -7.31 6.22
CA ALA A 138 8.19 -8.38 7.20
C ALA A 138 8.57 -7.94 8.63
N SER A 139 9.59 -7.07 8.74
CA SER A 139 10.06 -6.59 10.05
C SER A 139 9.04 -5.69 10.78
N LEU A 140 8.09 -5.08 10.08
CA LEU A 140 7.02 -4.25 10.68
C LEU A 140 6.04 -5.08 11.51
N GLU A 141 5.81 -6.34 11.14
CA GLU A 141 4.93 -7.23 11.89
C GLU A 141 5.47 -7.48 13.30
N GLY A 142 6.79 -7.54 13.46
CA GLY A 142 7.44 -7.63 14.77
C GLY A 142 7.27 -6.37 15.62
N ASP A 143 7.35 -5.18 15.02
CA ASP A 143 7.12 -3.91 15.73
C ASP A 143 5.65 -3.83 16.21
N LEU A 144 4.69 -4.22 15.36
CA LEU A 144 3.27 -4.27 15.72
C LEU A 144 3.01 -5.30 16.83
N ALA A 145 3.54 -6.52 16.69
CA ALA A 145 3.39 -7.58 17.69
C ALA A 145 3.94 -7.15 19.05
N THR A 146 5.08 -6.45 19.07
CA THR A 146 5.68 -5.86 20.28
C THR A 146 4.72 -4.89 20.95
N VAL A 147 4.15 -3.94 20.20
CA VAL A 147 3.19 -2.97 20.75
C VAL A 147 1.93 -3.65 21.28
N LEU A 148 1.37 -4.61 20.54
CA LEU A 148 0.18 -5.37 20.96
C LEU A 148 0.44 -6.17 22.24
N ALA A 149 1.59 -6.83 22.32
CA ALA A 149 1.99 -7.59 23.51
C ALA A 149 2.17 -6.68 24.73
N LEU A 150 2.86 -5.55 24.58
CA LEU A 150 3.07 -4.59 25.68
C LEU A 150 1.74 -4.03 26.21
N LYS A 151 0.85 -3.55 25.32
CA LYS A 151 -0.42 -2.96 25.78
C LYS A 151 -1.37 -3.97 26.39
N GLY A 152 -1.35 -5.22 25.94
CA GLY A 152 -2.32 -6.26 26.33
C GLY A 152 -2.07 -6.87 27.71
N ARG A 153 -0.98 -6.51 28.39
CA ARG A 153 -0.56 -7.10 29.67
C ARG A 153 -0.67 -6.12 30.85
N LEU A 154 -1.25 -4.95 30.64
CA LEU A 154 -1.27 -3.86 31.61
C LEU A 154 -2.70 -3.60 32.11
N ALA A 155 -2.82 -3.30 33.41
CA ALA A 155 -4.06 -2.78 33.98
C ALA A 155 -4.35 -1.35 33.49
N GLY A 156 -5.52 -0.81 33.83
CA GLY A 156 -5.84 0.60 33.53
C GLY A 156 -4.85 1.58 34.16
N GLY A 157 -4.81 2.81 33.64
CA GLY A 157 -3.91 3.87 34.10
C GLY A 157 -2.56 3.88 33.38
N TYR A 158 -1.60 4.62 33.92
CA TYR A 158 -0.26 4.77 33.34
C TYR A 158 0.72 3.78 33.95
N HIS A 159 1.52 3.14 33.09
CA HIS A 159 2.62 2.26 33.48
C HIS A 159 3.93 2.73 32.85
N ARG A 160 5.06 2.53 33.54
CA ARG A 160 6.38 2.92 33.01
C ARG A 160 6.73 2.14 31.73
N ASP A 161 6.20 0.93 31.60
CA ASP A 161 6.27 0.03 30.44
C ASP A 161 5.91 0.73 29.12
N PHE A 162 4.98 1.69 29.15
CA PHE A 162 4.59 2.45 27.97
C PHE A 162 5.73 3.28 27.35
N GLN A 163 6.87 3.44 28.04
CA GLN A 163 8.06 4.01 27.42
C GLN A 163 8.53 3.19 26.20
N PHE A 164 8.35 1.85 26.25
CA PHE A 164 8.80 0.93 25.21
C PHE A 164 7.93 0.93 23.95
N LEU A 165 6.82 1.68 23.94
CA LEU A 165 5.98 1.83 22.75
C LEU A 165 6.61 2.73 21.67
N LYS A 166 7.47 3.68 22.07
CA LYS A 166 8.01 4.70 21.14
C LYS A 166 8.97 4.11 20.11
N ALA A 167 9.89 3.26 20.56
CA ALA A 167 10.91 2.68 19.69
C ALA A 167 10.30 1.88 18.52
N PRO A 168 9.38 0.92 18.73
CA PRO A 168 8.74 0.21 17.62
C PRO A 168 7.87 1.14 16.76
N LEU A 169 7.16 2.10 17.34
CA LEU A 169 6.37 3.07 16.58
C LEU A 169 7.24 3.87 15.59
N PHE A 170 8.29 4.53 16.06
CA PHE A 170 9.15 5.36 15.20
C PHE A 170 9.90 4.51 14.18
N ARG A 171 10.44 3.37 14.61
CA ARG A 171 11.10 2.43 13.69
C ARG A 171 10.17 1.99 12.57
N GLY A 172 8.90 1.73 12.87
CA GLY A 172 7.93 1.32 11.86
C GLY A 172 7.54 2.44 10.88
N LEU A 173 7.39 3.67 11.39
CA LEU A 173 7.16 4.85 10.55
C LEU A 173 8.36 5.12 9.63
N ASP A 174 9.58 5.07 10.17
CA ASP A 174 10.82 5.31 9.42
C ASP A 174 11.01 4.27 8.32
N ARG A 175 10.87 2.97 8.65
CA ARG A 175 10.94 1.86 7.67
C ARG A 175 9.93 2.06 6.53
N THR A 176 8.71 2.44 6.86
CA THR A 176 7.66 2.67 5.86
C THR A 176 8.02 3.84 4.94
N SER A 177 8.51 4.94 5.51
CA SER A 177 8.99 6.11 4.77
C SER A 177 10.16 5.77 3.84
N GLU A 178 11.15 5.02 4.33
CA GLU A 178 12.30 4.56 3.54
C GLU A 178 11.86 3.70 2.36
N MET A 179 10.99 2.70 2.59
CA MET A 179 10.48 1.83 1.53
C MET A 179 9.75 2.62 0.44
N LEU A 180 8.89 3.57 0.84
CA LEU A 180 8.20 4.45 -0.09
C LEU A 180 9.18 5.32 -0.88
N ALA A 181 10.16 5.95 -0.23
CA ALA A 181 11.14 6.81 -0.88
C ALA A 181 11.97 6.05 -1.94
N MET A 182 12.39 4.82 -1.61
CA MET A 182 13.10 3.95 -2.53
C MET A 182 12.23 3.59 -3.75
N LEU A 183 10.98 3.15 -3.53
CA LEU A 183 10.11 2.72 -4.62
C LEU A 183 9.59 3.86 -5.49
N ILE A 184 9.39 5.06 -4.92
CA ILE A 184 9.07 6.28 -5.71
C ILE A 184 10.17 6.56 -6.74
N THR A 185 11.43 6.27 -6.38
CA THR A 185 12.57 6.46 -7.29
C THR A 185 12.71 5.31 -8.29
N ALA A 186 12.50 4.07 -7.83
CA ALA A 186 12.76 2.87 -8.62
C ALA A 186 11.68 2.56 -9.66
N ILE A 187 10.40 2.58 -9.26
CA ILE A 187 9.29 2.11 -10.10
C ILE A 187 9.19 2.84 -11.45
N PRO A 188 9.31 4.19 -11.53
CA PRO A 188 9.23 4.88 -12.82
C PRO A 188 10.35 4.54 -13.81
N ARG A 189 11.44 3.93 -13.35
CA ARG A 189 12.61 3.58 -14.17
C ARG A 189 12.58 2.13 -14.65
N LEU A 190 11.66 1.30 -14.16
CA LEU A 190 11.52 -0.07 -14.63
C LEU A 190 11.15 -0.08 -16.11
N GLY A 191 11.90 -0.86 -16.90
CA GLY A 191 11.57 -1.13 -18.28
C GLY A 191 10.53 -2.24 -18.41
N VAL A 192 9.81 -2.28 -19.53
CA VAL A 192 8.89 -3.35 -19.88
C VAL A 192 9.31 -3.94 -21.22
N ASN A 193 9.58 -5.25 -21.26
CA ASN A 193 9.91 -5.94 -22.50
C ASN A 193 8.61 -6.41 -23.19
N ALA A 194 8.09 -5.57 -24.07
CA ALA A 194 6.83 -5.83 -24.76
C ALA A 194 6.93 -7.05 -25.71
N ASP A 195 8.10 -7.34 -26.28
CA ASP A 195 8.29 -8.50 -27.15
C ASP A 195 8.19 -9.80 -26.37
N ARG A 196 8.88 -9.91 -25.22
CA ARG A 196 8.74 -11.07 -24.33
C ARG A 196 7.32 -11.22 -23.80
N GLY A 197 6.66 -10.11 -23.45
CA GLY A 197 5.25 -10.12 -23.05
C GLY A 197 4.32 -10.64 -24.15
N ARG A 198 4.53 -10.24 -25.41
CA ARG A 198 3.76 -10.75 -26.56
C ARG A 198 4.07 -12.21 -26.87
N ALA A 199 5.34 -12.63 -26.79
CA ALA A 199 5.74 -14.02 -27.00
C ALA A 199 5.08 -14.97 -25.99
N ALA A 200 4.82 -14.50 -24.76
CA ALA A 200 4.09 -15.25 -23.75
C ALA A 200 2.59 -15.45 -24.07
N LEU A 201 2.02 -14.72 -25.05
CA LEU A 201 0.62 -14.85 -25.50
C LEU A 201 0.46 -15.99 -26.52
N SER A 202 0.92 -17.19 -26.18
CA SER A 202 0.84 -18.36 -27.06
C SER A 202 0.36 -19.60 -26.31
N GLY A 203 -0.23 -20.54 -27.04
CA GLY A 203 -0.66 -21.82 -26.49
C GLY A 203 -1.84 -21.71 -25.51
N GLU A 204 -1.77 -22.46 -24.42
CA GLU A 204 -2.89 -22.67 -23.48
C GLU A 204 -3.38 -21.40 -22.79
N VAL A 205 -2.55 -20.34 -22.73
CA VAL A 205 -2.95 -19.06 -22.12
C VAL A 205 -4.17 -18.44 -22.81
N LEU A 206 -4.40 -18.75 -24.09
CA LEU A 206 -5.51 -18.30 -24.93
C LEU A 206 -6.72 -19.25 -24.92
N ALA A 207 -6.69 -20.36 -24.19
CA ALA A 207 -7.76 -21.36 -24.21
C ALA A 207 -9.11 -20.75 -23.81
N THR A 208 -9.15 -19.92 -22.78
CA THR A 208 -10.38 -19.23 -22.38
C THR A 208 -10.85 -18.23 -23.44
N ASP A 209 -9.95 -17.55 -24.15
CA ASP A 209 -10.33 -16.66 -25.24
C ASP A 209 -11.01 -17.45 -26.38
N GLU A 210 -10.49 -18.64 -26.68
CA GLU A 210 -11.09 -19.56 -27.66
C GLU A 210 -12.46 -20.09 -27.21
N VAL A 211 -12.61 -20.45 -25.92
CA VAL A 211 -13.92 -20.79 -25.34
C VAL A 211 -14.90 -19.65 -25.55
N MET A 212 -14.51 -18.42 -25.20
CA MET A 212 -15.38 -17.26 -25.32
C MET A 212 -15.67 -16.89 -26.78
N ARG A 213 -14.75 -17.15 -27.71
CA ARG A 213 -15.01 -17.01 -29.16
C ARG A 213 -16.11 -17.95 -29.63
N ARG A 214 -16.02 -19.25 -29.30
CA ARG A 214 -17.04 -20.25 -29.64
C ARG A 214 -18.40 -19.94 -29.02
N VAL A 215 -18.41 -19.38 -27.81
CA VAL A 215 -19.65 -18.93 -27.17
C VAL A 215 -20.28 -17.77 -27.94
N ARG A 216 -19.49 -16.78 -28.38
CA ARG A 216 -19.99 -15.69 -29.24
C ARG A 216 -20.52 -16.20 -30.58
N GLU A 217 -20.01 -17.32 -31.08
CA GLU A 217 -20.48 -17.99 -32.30
C GLU A 217 -21.69 -18.91 -32.09
N GLY A 218 -22.26 -18.94 -30.89
CA GLY A 218 -23.53 -19.62 -30.60
C GLY A 218 -23.40 -20.96 -29.86
N GLN A 219 -22.20 -21.39 -29.48
CA GLN A 219 -22.06 -22.57 -28.61
C GLN A 219 -22.44 -22.26 -27.16
N THR A 220 -23.02 -23.23 -26.45
CA THR A 220 -23.17 -23.10 -24.99
C THR A 220 -21.79 -23.11 -24.33
N PHE A 221 -21.62 -22.33 -23.25
CA PHE A 221 -20.35 -22.26 -22.52
C PHE A 221 -19.83 -23.64 -22.11
N ARG A 222 -20.71 -24.51 -21.58
CA ARG A 222 -20.34 -25.87 -21.16
C ARG A 222 -19.79 -26.71 -22.33
N LYS A 223 -20.38 -26.59 -23.53
CA LYS A 223 -19.89 -27.31 -24.71
C LYS A 223 -18.55 -26.74 -25.16
N ALA A 224 -18.47 -25.43 -25.35
CA ALA A 224 -17.23 -24.77 -25.77
C ALA A 224 -16.06 -25.07 -24.82
N TYR A 225 -16.29 -25.01 -23.51
CA TYR A 225 -15.30 -25.37 -22.49
C TYR A 225 -14.81 -26.81 -22.62
N ARG A 226 -15.72 -27.79 -22.77
CA ARG A 226 -15.36 -29.21 -22.92
C ARG A 226 -14.57 -29.47 -24.20
N ASP A 227 -15.00 -28.86 -25.31
CA ASP A 227 -14.35 -29.04 -26.62
C ASP A 227 -12.92 -28.48 -26.58
N VAL A 228 -12.74 -27.25 -26.07
CA VAL A 228 -11.42 -26.62 -25.95
C VAL A 228 -10.53 -27.36 -24.94
N ALA A 229 -11.08 -27.81 -23.80
CA ALA A 229 -10.31 -28.60 -22.84
C ALA A 229 -9.80 -29.93 -23.44
N ALA A 230 -10.62 -30.59 -24.28
CA ALA A 230 -10.21 -31.79 -24.99
C ALA A 230 -9.12 -31.49 -26.05
N GLU A 231 -9.20 -30.34 -26.72
CA GLU A 231 -8.18 -29.88 -27.67
C GLU A 231 -6.84 -29.59 -26.98
N VAL A 232 -6.87 -28.85 -25.87
CA VAL A 232 -5.69 -28.60 -25.03
C VAL A 232 -5.05 -29.92 -24.57
N LYS A 233 -5.86 -30.87 -24.09
CA LYS A 233 -5.35 -32.21 -23.67
C LYS A 233 -4.68 -32.98 -24.83
N ARG A 234 -5.11 -32.74 -26.07
CA ARG A 234 -4.50 -33.33 -27.27
C ARG A 234 -3.30 -32.55 -27.80
N GLY A 235 -2.90 -31.46 -27.14
CA GLY A 235 -1.80 -30.60 -27.59
C GLY A 235 -2.16 -29.74 -28.81
N ILE A 236 -3.45 -29.53 -29.08
CA ILE A 236 -3.88 -28.64 -30.18
C ILE A 236 -3.64 -27.20 -29.74
N ALA A 237 -2.84 -26.48 -30.52
CA ALA A 237 -2.52 -25.08 -30.26
C ALA A 237 -3.77 -24.19 -30.42
N MET A 238 -3.95 -23.25 -29.48
CA MET A 238 -5.02 -22.27 -29.56
C MET A 238 -4.75 -21.24 -30.68
N PRO A 239 -5.78 -20.78 -31.39
CA PRO A 239 -5.61 -19.77 -32.42
C PRO A 239 -4.93 -18.51 -31.87
N PRO A 240 -3.93 -17.94 -32.56
CA PRO A 240 -3.27 -16.73 -32.09
C PRO A 240 -4.25 -15.55 -32.13
N ILE A 241 -4.15 -14.67 -31.13
CA ILE A 241 -4.96 -13.45 -31.03
C ILE A 241 -4.01 -12.27 -30.83
N SER A 242 -4.20 -11.21 -31.62
CA SER A 242 -3.38 -10.01 -31.47
C SER A 242 -3.64 -9.32 -30.12
N SER A 243 -2.63 -8.67 -29.56
CA SER A 243 -2.79 -7.90 -28.31
C SER A 243 -3.88 -6.83 -28.44
N ALA A 244 -4.00 -6.20 -29.60
CA ALA A 244 -5.06 -5.22 -29.88
C ALA A 244 -6.47 -5.84 -29.77
N ALA A 245 -6.67 -7.04 -30.32
CA ALA A 245 -7.93 -7.75 -30.21
C ALA A 245 -8.23 -8.20 -28.77
N LEU A 246 -7.21 -8.67 -28.02
CA LEU A 246 -7.37 -9.03 -26.60
C LEU A 246 -7.81 -7.84 -25.74
N ILE A 247 -7.24 -6.67 -25.98
CA ILE A 247 -7.57 -5.40 -25.32
C ILE A 247 -8.99 -4.96 -25.70
N ALA A 248 -9.30 -4.95 -27.00
CA ALA A 248 -10.61 -4.57 -27.52
C ALA A 248 -11.74 -5.46 -26.97
N ALA A 249 -11.46 -6.74 -26.71
CA ALA A 249 -12.45 -7.67 -26.17
C ALA A 249 -12.73 -7.53 -24.66
N ARG A 250 -11.87 -6.83 -23.89
CA ARG A 250 -11.93 -6.76 -22.41
C ARG A 250 -12.20 -5.34 -21.91
N GLN A 251 -13.40 -4.85 -22.24
CA GLN A 251 -13.86 -3.48 -21.97
C GLN A 251 -14.60 -3.29 -20.64
N SER A 252 -14.76 -4.36 -19.84
CA SER A 252 -15.29 -4.24 -18.49
C SER A 252 -14.41 -3.27 -17.68
N THR A 253 -15.04 -2.39 -16.89
CA THR A 253 -14.32 -1.46 -16.00
C THR A 253 -13.30 -2.22 -15.15
N GLY A 254 -12.04 -1.76 -15.13
CA GLY A 254 -10.95 -2.45 -14.44
C GLY A 254 -10.23 -3.51 -15.28
N GLY A 255 -10.71 -3.81 -16.49
CA GLY A 255 -10.06 -4.73 -17.42
C GLY A 255 -8.93 -4.09 -18.21
N ILE A 256 -8.11 -4.91 -18.88
CA ILE A 256 -6.97 -4.44 -19.70
C ILE A 256 -7.35 -3.44 -20.79
N GLY A 257 -8.61 -3.45 -21.26
CA GLY A 257 -9.14 -2.53 -22.28
C GLY A 257 -9.83 -1.29 -21.72
N ASN A 258 -10.08 -1.22 -20.41
CA ASN A 258 -10.80 -0.14 -19.75
C ASN A 258 -10.27 0.07 -18.32
N LEU A 259 -9.00 0.47 -18.24
CA LEU A 259 -8.34 0.76 -16.97
C LEU A 259 -8.87 2.08 -16.38
N PRO A 260 -9.32 2.11 -15.10
CA PRO A 260 -9.98 3.27 -14.51
C PRO A 260 -8.97 4.35 -14.03
N ILE A 261 -7.96 4.67 -14.83
CA ILE A 261 -6.86 5.58 -14.47
C ILE A 261 -7.37 6.97 -14.05
N ALA A 262 -8.41 7.49 -14.73
CA ALA A 262 -9.02 8.77 -14.36
C ALA A 262 -9.65 8.73 -12.96
N ALA A 263 -10.30 7.62 -12.58
CA ALA A 263 -10.88 7.42 -11.27
C ALA A 263 -9.80 7.30 -10.19
N LEU A 264 -8.74 6.52 -10.43
CA LEU A 264 -7.59 6.42 -9.52
C LEU A 264 -6.91 7.78 -9.29
N ARG A 265 -6.72 8.57 -10.36
CA ARG A 265 -6.20 9.95 -10.25
C ARG A 265 -7.13 10.87 -9.46
N LYS A 266 -8.45 10.70 -9.56
CA LYS A 266 -9.43 11.45 -8.75
C LYS A 266 -9.29 11.11 -7.27
N ARG A 267 -9.17 9.82 -6.92
CA ARG A 267 -8.90 9.34 -5.54
C ARG A 267 -7.60 9.93 -5.00
N LEU A 268 -6.51 9.83 -5.75
CA LEU A 268 -5.22 10.42 -5.37
C LEU A 268 -5.31 11.92 -5.07
N ARG A 269 -6.00 12.69 -5.92
CA ARG A 269 -6.22 14.12 -5.69
C ARG A 269 -7.04 14.39 -4.43
N ALA A 270 -8.04 13.55 -4.12
CA ALA A 270 -8.83 13.69 -2.90
C ALA A 270 -7.97 13.44 -1.65
N SER A 271 -7.22 12.34 -1.63
CA SER A 271 -6.29 11.99 -0.55
C SER A 271 -5.25 13.11 -0.32
N ARG A 272 -4.62 13.63 -1.38
CA ARG A 272 -3.69 14.78 -1.29
C ARG A 272 -4.35 16.04 -0.74
N ARG A 273 -5.57 16.37 -1.18
CA ARG A 273 -6.29 17.56 -0.67
C ARG A 273 -6.57 17.44 0.82
N TRP A 274 -6.98 16.25 1.27
CA TRP A 274 -7.20 16.00 2.69
C TRP A 274 -5.88 16.17 3.47
N GLN A 275 -4.80 15.51 3.04
CA GLN A 275 -3.48 15.62 3.69
C GLN A 275 -2.99 17.07 3.80
N VAL A 276 -3.11 17.86 2.73
CA VAL A 276 -2.74 19.27 2.72
C VAL A 276 -3.62 20.09 3.68
N THR A 277 -4.91 19.77 3.75
CA THR A 277 -5.85 20.45 4.65
C THR A 277 -5.47 20.21 6.12
N GLU A 278 -5.23 18.95 6.49
CA GLU A 278 -4.82 18.58 7.85
C GLU A 278 -3.46 19.19 8.22
N HIS A 279 -2.46 19.09 7.34
CA HIS A 279 -1.15 19.72 7.57
C HIS A 279 -1.26 21.24 7.76
N ARG A 280 -2.04 21.93 6.92
CA ARG A 280 -2.27 23.38 7.06
C ARG A 280 -3.00 23.73 8.34
N ARG A 281 -3.91 22.87 8.82
CA ARG A 281 -4.61 23.07 10.09
C ARG A 281 -3.60 23.06 11.25
N TYR A 282 -2.76 22.03 11.34
CA TYR A 282 -1.72 21.94 12.37
C TYR A 282 -0.64 23.03 12.25
N ALA A 283 -0.14 23.30 11.04
CA ALA A 283 0.88 24.32 10.82
C ALA A 283 0.39 25.71 11.23
N ARG A 284 -0.88 26.07 10.92
CA ARG A 284 -1.48 27.33 11.37
C ARG A 284 -1.61 27.42 12.88
N ALA A 285 -2.02 26.33 13.53
CA ALA A 285 -2.13 26.28 14.99
C ALA A 285 -0.77 26.50 15.67
N LEU A 286 0.27 25.80 15.21
CA LEU A 286 1.64 25.96 15.72
C LEU A 286 2.20 27.35 15.45
N ALA A 287 1.99 27.90 14.25
CA ALA A 287 2.40 29.26 13.91
C ALA A 287 1.71 30.31 14.82
N ALA A 288 0.42 30.15 15.11
CA ALA A 288 -0.30 31.05 16.00
C ALA A 288 0.20 31.00 17.45
N LEU A 289 0.65 29.83 17.93
CA LEU A 289 1.23 29.66 19.27
C LEU A 289 2.64 30.24 19.39
N THR A 290 3.41 30.23 18.30
CA THR A 290 4.82 30.65 18.27
C THR A 290 5.01 32.09 17.77
N ALA A 291 4.00 32.67 17.13
CA ALA A 291 3.99 34.08 16.79
C ALA A 291 4.19 34.91 18.07
N ARG A 292 5.32 35.63 18.15
CA ARG A 292 5.56 36.60 19.22
C ARG A 292 4.39 37.56 19.24
N ARG A 293 3.49 37.43 20.23
CA ARG A 293 2.60 38.52 20.59
C ARG A 293 3.50 39.60 21.17
N GLY A 294 3.71 40.67 20.40
CA GLY A 294 4.35 41.88 20.91
C GLY A 294 3.68 42.23 22.24
N ARG A 295 4.46 42.17 23.32
CA ARG A 295 4.12 42.80 24.58
C ARG A 295 4.61 44.23 24.51
#